data_AF-A0A9D1TXZ1-F1
#
_entry.id   AF-A0A9D1TXZ1-F1
#
_cell.length_a   1.000
_cell.length_b   1.000
_cell.length_c   1.000
_cell.angle_alpha   90.00
_cell.angle_beta   90.00
_cell.angle_gamma   90.00
#
_symmetry.space_group_name_H-M   'P 1'
#
loop_
_entity.id
_entity.type
_entity.pdbx_description
1 polymer ?
#
loop_
_entity_poly.entity_id
_entity_poly.type
_entity_poly.pdbx_seq_one_letter_code
_entity_poly.pdbx_strand_id
1 'polypeptide(L)'
;MGGNFPYCFRTGPESATPKKEIATPLEILNGDNGEILHLLYILKKCGYIDKIFEALPDLPEDFPLLLMCFADTGIRKRVEAYMGIPGLAAMYNLAFAPRHLNLKDQLKLVEFGRKHPHFQELLGKSLYRYGYHVESHIQIPHPGIQDFAHFRSNFCSDVLLFLLSAPETLTPIHEAMKHGPGTVFFQPNATYWGYALCGDYIIRNIVGYLALTRDKRLPHWLEVETKCWHKERQDRHKKIKTLELVEALQKLE
;
A
#
# COMPACT_ATOMS: atom_id res chain seq x y z
N MET A 1 -14.86 -12.56 2.57
CA MET A 1 -13.87 -13.16 1.65
C MET A 1 -12.61 -12.30 1.71
N GLY A 2 -11.47 -12.88 2.05
CA GLY A 2 -10.18 -12.17 2.10
C GLY A 2 -9.07 -13.18 1.87
N GLY A 3 -8.08 -12.84 1.04
CA GLY A 3 -6.98 -13.73 0.74
C GLY A 3 -6.02 -13.85 1.91
N ASN A 4 -5.53 -15.06 2.17
CA ASN A 4 -4.38 -15.27 3.03
C ASN A 4 -3.13 -14.87 2.23
N PHE A 5 -2.31 -13.98 2.78
CA PHE A 5 -0.95 -13.75 2.29
C PHE A 5 -0.02 -14.65 3.10
N PRO A 6 0.31 -15.88 2.67
CA PRO A 6 1.44 -16.57 3.28
C PRO A 6 2.68 -15.77 2.90
N TYR A 7 3.36 -15.14 3.85
CA TYR A 7 4.70 -14.62 3.62
C TYR A 7 5.60 -15.08 4.75
N CYS A 8 6.80 -15.49 4.38
CA CYS A 8 7.85 -15.87 5.29
C CYS A 8 8.77 -14.67 5.48
N PHE A 9 9.25 -14.51 6.71
CA PHE A 9 10.28 -13.54 7.04
C PHE A 9 11.63 -14.22 7.12
N ARG A 10 12.63 -13.57 6.53
CA ARG A 10 14.03 -13.84 6.84
C ARG A 10 14.62 -12.63 7.52
N THR A 11 15.37 -12.85 8.60
CA THR A 11 16.11 -11.81 9.31
C THR A 11 17.61 -12.12 9.29
N GLY A 12 18.41 -11.12 8.91
CA GLY A 12 19.87 -11.14 9.01
C GLY A 12 20.64 -11.54 7.73
N PRO A 13 21.93 -11.15 7.62
CA PRO A 13 22.81 -11.58 6.55
C PRO A 13 23.30 -13.00 6.83
N GLU A 14 23.09 -13.89 5.87
CA GLU A 14 23.60 -15.28 5.82
C GLU A 14 22.92 -16.32 6.75
N SER A 15 22.41 -17.39 6.13
CA SER A 15 22.05 -18.70 6.72
C SER A 15 20.99 -18.85 7.84
N ALA A 16 20.31 -17.81 8.32
CA ALA A 16 19.20 -18.03 9.26
C ALA A 16 18.00 -18.71 8.58
N THR A 17 17.67 -19.95 9.01
CA THR A 17 16.42 -20.65 8.71
C THR A 17 15.21 -19.71 8.83
N PRO A 18 14.21 -19.79 7.92
CA PRO A 18 13.02 -18.93 7.97
C PRO A 18 12.40 -19.02 9.36
N LYS A 19 12.47 -17.93 10.11
CA LYS A 19 11.85 -17.87 11.44
C LYS A 19 10.41 -17.44 11.23
N LYS A 20 9.53 -18.45 11.29
CA LYS A 20 8.08 -18.36 11.47
C LYS A 20 7.29 -18.04 10.18
N GLU A 21 6.59 -19.05 9.67
CA GLU A 21 5.39 -18.84 8.86
C GLU A 21 4.34 -18.18 9.75
N ILE A 22 3.91 -16.98 9.41
CA ILE A 22 2.67 -16.42 9.98
C ILE A 22 1.53 -16.97 9.13
N ALA A 23 1.05 -18.16 9.49
CA ALA A 23 -0.20 -18.69 8.96
C ALA A 23 -1.37 -18.05 9.73
N THR A 24 -2.14 -17.19 9.08
CA THR A 24 -3.40 -16.68 9.64
C THR A 24 -4.53 -17.69 9.42
N PRO A 25 -5.36 -17.96 10.45
CA PRO A 25 -6.46 -18.92 10.37
C PRO A 25 -7.65 -18.29 9.64
N LEU A 26 -7.60 -18.31 8.32
CA LEU A 26 -8.75 -18.11 7.45
C LEU A 26 -8.52 -18.92 6.17
N GLU A 27 -9.01 -20.16 6.17
CA GLU A 27 -9.06 -21.00 4.97
C GLU A 27 -10.09 -20.42 3.99
N ILE A 28 -9.70 -19.47 3.14
CA ILE A 28 -10.47 -19.11 1.95
C ILE A 28 -9.51 -18.83 0.78
N LEU A 29 -9.58 -19.75 -0.19
CA LEU A 29 -9.11 -19.73 -1.58
C LEU A 29 -7.62 -19.42 -1.81
N ASN A 30 -6.92 -20.39 -2.39
CA ASN A 30 -5.66 -20.24 -3.15
C ASN A 30 -5.84 -19.36 -4.42
N GLY A 31 -6.73 -18.35 -4.38
CA GLY A 31 -7.11 -17.48 -5.48
C GLY A 31 -6.49 -16.09 -5.31
N ASP A 32 -6.06 -15.54 -6.43
CA ASP A 32 -5.26 -14.32 -6.49
C ASP A 32 -6.11 -13.08 -6.17
N ASN A 33 -5.62 -12.16 -5.33
CA ASN A 33 -6.39 -10.99 -4.88
C ASN A 33 -6.83 -10.04 -6.03
N GLY A 34 -6.17 -10.13 -7.19
CA GLY A 34 -6.60 -9.45 -8.41
C GLY A 34 -7.99 -9.88 -8.89
N GLU A 35 -8.47 -11.07 -8.55
CA GLU A 35 -9.78 -11.59 -8.94
C GLU A 35 -10.94 -10.70 -8.44
N ILE A 36 -10.82 -10.12 -7.24
CA ILE A 36 -11.88 -9.27 -6.68
C ILE A 36 -11.96 -7.95 -7.47
N LEU A 37 -10.84 -7.33 -7.82
CA LEU A 37 -10.82 -6.14 -8.67
C LEU A 37 -11.36 -6.41 -10.08
N HIS A 38 -11.05 -7.58 -10.66
CA HIS A 38 -11.60 -8.01 -11.93
C HIS A 38 -13.12 -8.24 -11.85
N LEU A 39 -13.60 -8.91 -10.80
CA LEU A 39 -15.03 -9.11 -10.57
C LEU A 39 -15.74 -7.76 -10.43
N LEU A 40 -15.21 -6.84 -9.63
CA LEU A 40 -15.76 -5.49 -9.49
C LEU A 40 -15.83 -4.75 -10.83
N TYR A 41 -14.80 -4.89 -11.65
CA TYR A 41 -14.80 -4.32 -12.99
C TYR A 41 -15.88 -4.92 -13.88
N ILE A 42 -16.04 -6.25 -13.88
CA ILE A 42 -17.11 -6.92 -14.63
C ILE A 42 -18.48 -6.42 -14.15
N LEU A 43 -18.72 -6.38 -12.83
CA LEU A 43 -19.96 -5.88 -12.25
C LEU A 43 -20.23 -4.42 -12.65
N LYS A 44 -19.21 -3.55 -12.62
CA LYS A 44 -19.32 -2.17 -13.11
C LYS A 44 -19.71 -2.12 -14.58
N LYS A 45 -19.07 -2.90 -15.45
CA LYS A 45 -19.39 -2.95 -16.89
C LYS A 45 -20.77 -3.53 -17.17
N CYS A 46 -21.27 -4.41 -16.31
CA CYS A 46 -22.63 -4.94 -16.36
C CYS A 46 -23.69 -4.00 -15.72
N GLY A 47 -23.32 -2.80 -15.27
CA GLY A 47 -24.27 -1.83 -14.73
C GLY A 47 -24.67 -2.04 -13.27
N TYR A 48 -23.93 -2.85 -12.51
CA TYR A 48 -24.25 -3.18 -11.10
C TYR A 48 -23.70 -2.18 -10.08
N ILE A 49 -23.16 -1.03 -10.52
CA ILE A 49 -22.49 -0.09 -9.59
C ILE A 49 -23.46 0.42 -8.51
N ASP A 50 -24.72 0.72 -8.86
CA ASP A 50 -25.71 1.18 -7.87
C ASP A 50 -26.06 0.10 -6.85
N LYS A 51 -26.22 -1.14 -7.30
CA LYS A 51 -26.44 -2.29 -6.40
C LYS A 51 -25.26 -2.54 -5.47
N ILE A 52 -24.03 -2.30 -5.92
CA ILE A 52 -22.84 -2.37 -5.06
C ILE A 52 -22.91 -1.30 -3.97
N PHE A 53 -23.30 -0.07 -4.33
CA PHE A 53 -23.47 1.02 -3.35
C PHE A 53 -24.60 0.75 -2.35
N GLU A 54 -25.71 0.18 -2.80
CA GLU A 54 -26.82 -0.25 -1.93
C GLU A 54 -26.39 -1.34 -0.94
N ALA A 55 -25.49 -2.24 -1.36
CA ALA A 55 -24.98 -3.32 -0.53
C ALA A 55 -23.84 -2.91 0.43
N LEU A 56 -23.29 -1.69 0.33
CA LEU A 56 -22.17 -1.27 1.18
C LEU A 56 -22.40 -1.44 2.70
N PRO A 57 -23.61 -1.22 3.25
CA PRO A 57 -23.87 -1.45 4.68
C PRO A 57 -23.69 -2.91 5.12
N ASP A 58 -23.84 -3.86 4.20
CA ASP A 58 -23.73 -5.30 4.45
C ASP A 58 -22.34 -5.87 4.11
N LEU A 59 -21.49 -5.05 3.49
CA LEU A 59 -20.13 -5.42 3.11
C LEU A 59 -19.14 -5.04 4.23
N PRO A 60 -17.91 -5.60 4.22
CA PRO A 60 -16.90 -5.20 5.19
C PRO A 60 -16.64 -3.69 5.17
N GLU A 61 -16.43 -3.08 6.34
CA GLU A 61 -16.29 -1.62 6.49
C GLU A 61 -15.17 -1.01 5.63
N ASP A 62 -14.10 -1.76 5.35
CA ASP A 62 -12.98 -1.35 4.50
C ASP A 62 -13.27 -1.48 2.99
N PHE A 63 -14.33 -2.18 2.59
CA PHE A 63 -14.68 -2.44 1.19
C PHE A 63 -14.88 -1.18 0.33
N PRO A 64 -15.49 -0.08 0.80
CA PRO A 64 -15.62 1.14 0.01
C PRO A 64 -14.27 1.67 -0.51
N LEU A 65 -13.17 1.46 0.23
CA LEU A 65 -11.83 1.88 -0.20
C LEU A 65 -11.32 1.09 -1.42
N LEU A 66 -11.79 -0.15 -1.60
CA LEU A 66 -11.50 -0.92 -2.81
C LEU A 66 -12.09 -0.26 -4.06
N LEU A 67 -13.29 0.32 -3.95
CA LEU A 67 -13.95 1.05 -5.05
C LEU A 67 -13.18 2.32 -5.45
N MET A 68 -12.35 2.87 -4.56
CA MET A 68 -11.50 4.02 -4.89
C MET A 68 -10.42 3.68 -5.93
N CYS A 69 -10.13 2.40 -6.13
CA CYS A 69 -9.23 1.90 -7.16
C CYS A 69 -9.78 2.10 -8.58
N PHE A 70 -11.07 2.40 -8.77
CA PHE A 70 -11.55 2.79 -10.10
C PHE A 70 -11.02 4.16 -10.51
N ALA A 71 -10.52 4.29 -11.74
CA ALA A 71 -10.19 5.56 -12.39
C ALA A 71 -11.47 6.32 -12.80
N ASP A 72 -12.40 6.47 -11.86
CA ASP A 72 -13.74 6.99 -12.06
C ASP A 72 -14.06 7.99 -10.95
N THR A 73 -14.08 9.28 -11.31
CA THR A 73 -14.32 10.37 -10.36
C THR A 73 -15.71 10.27 -9.72
N GLY A 74 -16.71 9.76 -10.44
CA GLY A 74 -18.07 9.59 -9.92
C GLY A 74 -18.11 8.55 -8.81
N ILE A 75 -17.47 7.39 -9.03
CA ILE A 75 -17.34 6.35 -8.00
C ILE A 75 -16.59 6.90 -6.78
N ARG A 76 -15.44 7.54 -6.97
CA ARG A 76 -14.64 8.09 -5.85
C ARG A 76 -15.43 9.12 -5.04
N LYS A 77 -16.24 9.95 -5.70
CA LYS A 77 -17.09 10.95 -5.00
C LYS A 77 -18.24 10.30 -4.24
N ARG A 78 -18.83 9.22 -4.74
CA ARG A 78 -19.85 8.46 -4.00
C ARG A 78 -19.27 7.77 -2.78
N VAL A 79 -18.06 7.20 -2.88
CA VAL A 79 -17.36 6.63 -1.72
C VAL A 79 -17.01 7.72 -0.69
N GLU A 80 -16.51 8.88 -1.14
CA GLU A 80 -16.27 10.03 -0.26
C GLU A 80 -17.52 10.42 0.52
N ALA A 81 -18.67 10.51 -0.16
CA ALA A 81 -19.95 10.82 0.48
C ALA A 81 -20.41 9.70 1.44
N TYR A 82 -20.26 8.43 1.05
CA TYR A 82 -20.65 7.28 1.87
C TYR A 82 -19.82 7.19 3.15
N MET A 83 -18.50 7.35 3.06
CA MET A 83 -17.60 7.28 4.21
C MET A 83 -17.62 8.54 5.09
N GLY A 84 -18.18 9.65 4.59
CA GLY A 84 -18.24 10.90 5.33
C GLY A 84 -16.87 11.54 5.58
N ILE A 85 -15.91 11.36 4.66
CA ILE A 85 -14.54 11.87 4.79
C ILE A 85 -14.28 12.95 3.71
N PRO A 86 -14.46 14.24 4.01
CA PRO A 86 -14.31 15.31 3.02
C PRO A 86 -12.91 15.32 2.37
N GLY A 87 -12.87 15.40 1.04
CA GLY A 87 -11.62 15.45 0.28
C GLY A 87 -10.99 14.10 -0.03
N LEU A 88 -11.57 12.98 0.43
CA LEU A 88 -11.05 11.63 0.18
C LEU A 88 -10.87 11.35 -1.32
N ALA A 89 -11.84 11.68 -2.18
CA ALA A 89 -11.71 11.45 -3.61
C ALA A 89 -10.56 12.25 -4.23
N ALA A 90 -10.34 13.49 -3.77
CA ALA A 90 -9.26 14.34 -4.26
C ALA A 90 -7.89 13.78 -3.87
N MET A 91 -7.77 13.23 -2.65
CA MET A 91 -6.53 12.60 -2.20
C MET A 91 -6.25 11.29 -2.92
N TYR A 92 -7.26 10.48 -3.20
CA TYR A 92 -7.11 9.28 -4.03
C TYR A 92 -6.77 9.60 -5.50
N ASN A 93 -7.35 10.67 -6.07
CA ASN A 93 -6.94 11.18 -7.38
C ASN A 93 -5.47 11.59 -7.39
N LEU A 94 -4.99 12.19 -6.29
CA LEU A 94 -3.59 12.56 -6.13
C LEU A 94 -2.70 11.33 -6.00
N ALA A 95 -3.03 10.38 -5.11
CA ALA A 95 -2.26 9.16 -4.90
C ALA A 95 -2.15 8.30 -6.17
N PHE A 96 -3.20 8.27 -7.00
CA PHE A 96 -3.21 7.54 -8.27
C PHE A 96 -2.87 8.38 -9.51
N ALA A 97 -2.28 9.57 -9.32
CA ALA A 97 -1.88 10.40 -10.44
C ALA A 97 -0.84 9.67 -11.32
N PRO A 98 -0.94 9.71 -12.66
CA PRO A 98 0.00 9.03 -13.57
C PRO A 98 1.32 9.80 -13.70
N ARG A 99 1.88 10.24 -12.58
CA ARG A 99 3.12 11.00 -12.45
C ARG A 99 3.72 10.73 -11.08
N HIS A 100 5.03 10.92 -10.97
CA HIS A 100 5.63 10.92 -9.64
C HIS A 100 5.19 12.15 -8.84
N LEU A 101 4.81 11.95 -7.58
CA LEU A 101 4.47 13.03 -6.68
C LEU A 101 5.71 13.87 -6.33
N ASN A 102 5.53 15.19 -6.29
CA ASN A 102 6.50 16.11 -5.70
C ASN A 102 6.35 16.10 -4.18
N LEU A 103 7.32 16.67 -3.46
CA LEU A 103 7.32 16.68 -1.99
C LEU A 103 6.03 17.27 -1.40
N LYS A 104 5.56 18.41 -1.91
CA LYS A 104 4.32 19.06 -1.45
C LYS A 104 3.10 18.15 -1.54
N ASP A 105 2.97 17.41 -2.64
CA ASP A 105 1.88 16.47 -2.84
C ASP A 105 1.99 15.25 -1.94
N GLN A 106 3.20 14.74 -1.69
CA GLN A 106 3.41 13.67 -0.72
C GLN A 106 2.99 14.09 0.69
N LEU A 107 3.39 15.29 1.12
CA LEU A 107 3.02 15.83 2.44
C LEU A 107 1.51 15.99 2.60
N LYS A 108 0.77 16.37 1.54
CA LYS A 108 -0.70 16.40 1.58
C LYS A 108 -1.30 15.04 1.92
N LEU A 109 -0.79 13.96 1.31
CA LEU A 109 -1.29 12.60 1.57
C LEU A 109 -0.99 12.19 3.02
N VAL A 110 0.22 12.49 3.51
CA VAL A 110 0.61 12.21 4.90
C VAL A 110 -0.26 12.97 5.90
N GLU A 111 -0.43 14.28 5.70
CA GLU A 111 -1.28 15.11 6.57
C GLU A 111 -2.74 14.67 6.54
N PHE A 112 -3.23 14.25 5.37
CA PHE A 112 -4.59 13.72 5.26
C PHE A 112 -4.75 12.43 6.06
N GLY A 113 -3.79 11.50 5.96
CA GLY A 113 -3.76 10.29 6.79
C GLY A 113 -3.77 10.61 8.29
N ARG A 114 -2.86 11.50 8.75
CA ARG A 114 -2.78 11.95 10.15
C ARG A 114 -4.08 12.49 10.70
N LYS A 115 -4.86 13.21 9.88
CA LYS A 115 -6.14 13.80 10.29
C LYS A 115 -7.29 12.80 10.37
N HIS A 116 -7.12 11.59 9.84
CA HIS A 116 -8.18 10.58 9.78
C HIS A 116 -7.67 9.19 10.23
N PRO A 117 -7.42 8.96 11.53
CA PRO A 117 -6.90 7.69 12.04
C PRO A 117 -7.77 6.47 11.70
N HIS A 118 -9.10 6.60 11.83
CA HIS A 118 -10.03 5.52 11.45
C HIS A 118 -9.91 5.13 9.96
N PHE A 119 -9.68 6.12 9.09
CA PHE A 119 -9.40 5.86 7.68
C PHE A 119 -8.08 5.11 7.49
N GLN A 120 -7.03 5.40 8.27
CA GLN A 120 -5.77 4.66 8.18
C GLN A 120 -5.96 3.19 8.59
N GLU A 121 -6.75 2.92 9.63
CA GLU A 121 -7.08 1.56 10.04
C GLU A 121 -7.86 0.80 8.94
N LEU A 122 -8.89 1.43 8.36
CA LEU A 122 -9.65 0.85 7.26
C LEU A 122 -8.80 0.64 6.02
N LEU A 123 -7.90 1.59 5.71
CA LEU A 123 -6.99 1.48 4.58
C LEU A 123 -6.01 0.33 4.78
N GLY A 124 -5.40 0.20 5.97
CA GLY A 124 -4.54 -0.94 6.30
C GLY A 124 -5.24 -2.28 6.11
N LYS A 125 -6.49 -2.41 6.61
CA LYS A 125 -7.35 -3.59 6.40
C LYS A 125 -7.66 -3.84 4.93
N SER A 126 -8.03 -2.80 4.18
CA SER A 126 -8.35 -2.87 2.75
C SER A 126 -7.14 -3.34 1.94
N LEU A 127 -5.98 -2.72 2.18
CA LEU A 127 -4.72 -3.07 1.54
C LEU A 127 -4.33 -4.50 1.83
N TYR A 128 -4.39 -4.91 3.10
CA TYR A 128 -4.07 -6.26 3.51
C TYR A 128 -5.07 -7.27 2.95
N ARG A 129 -6.37 -6.96 2.86
CA ARG A 129 -7.38 -7.92 2.40
C ARG A 129 -7.41 -8.09 0.89
N TYR A 130 -7.24 -7.00 0.14
CA TYR A 130 -7.45 -6.97 -1.30
C TYR A 130 -6.15 -6.79 -2.12
N GLY A 131 -5.01 -6.60 -1.47
CA GLY A 131 -3.70 -6.71 -2.11
C GLY A 131 -3.35 -5.69 -3.18
N TYR A 132 -4.14 -4.64 -3.40
CA TYR A 132 -3.94 -3.71 -4.53
C TYR A 132 -2.71 -2.78 -4.39
N HIS A 133 -2.03 -2.78 -3.25
CA HIS A 133 -0.71 -2.13 -3.09
C HIS A 133 0.44 -3.01 -3.55
N VAL A 134 0.20 -4.31 -3.76
CA VAL A 134 1.24 -5.28 -4.09
C VAL A 134 1.51 -5.21 -5.59
N GLU A 135 2.73 -4.84 -5.95
CA GLU A 135 3.21 -4.87 -7.32
C GLU A 135 3.39 -6.33 -7.71
N SER A 136 2.60 -6.81 -8.67
CA SER A 136 2.89 -8.09 -9.30
C SER A 136 2.74 -7.96 -10.81
N HIS A 137 3.69 -8.53 -11.54
CA HIS A 137 3.64 -8.59 -13.00
C HIS A 137 2.49 -9.47 -13.53
N ILE A 138 1.74 -10.13 -12.63
CA ILE A 138 0.73 -11.13 -12.94
C ILE A 138 -0.68 -10.70 -12.46
N GLN A 139 -0.83 -9.85 -11.44
CA GLN A 139 -2.12 -9.62 -10.74
C GLN A 139 -2.61 -8.17 -10.68
N ILE A 140 -2.24 -7.36 -11.67
CA ILE A 140 -2.95 -6.10 -11.89
C ILE A 140 -4.16 -6.44 -12.78
N PRO A 141 -5.35 -5.82 -12.61
CA PRO A 141 -6.34 -5.80 -13.69
C PRO A 141 -5.62 -5.61 -15.03
N HIS A 142 -5.84 -6.53 -15.98
CA HIS A 142 -5.06 -6.64 -17.21
C HIS A 142 -4.62 -5.25 -17.71
N PRO A 143 -3.34 -5.01 -18.09
CA PRO A 143 -2.85 -3.68 -18.47
C PRO A 143 -3.60 -3.00 -19.62
N GLY A 144 -4.64 -3.63 -20.19
CA GLY A 144 -5.59 -3.03 -21.13
C GLY A 144 -6.84 -2.40 -20.49
N ILE A 145 -7.12 -2.65 -19.21
CA ILE A 145 -8.32 -2.14 -18.52
C ILE A 145 -8.11 -0.66 -18.17
N GLN A 146 -8.81 0.23 -18.87
CA GLN A 146 -8.70 1.68 -18.69
C GLN A 146 -9.16 2.14 -17.29
N ASP A 147 -10.19 1.49 -16.75
CA ASP A 147 -10.74 1.76 -15.42
C ASP A 147 -9.69 1.55 -14.30
N PHE A 148 -8.54 0.94 -14.60
CA PHE A 148 -7.42 0.72 -13.69
C PHE A 148 -6.08 1.17 -14.27
N ALA A 149 -6.08 2.13 -15.21
CA ALA A 149 -4.88 2.54 -15.94
C ALA A 149 -3.73 3.05 -15.05
N HIS A 150 -4.02 3.56 -13.86
CA HIS A 150 -3.03 4.06 -12.90
C HIS A 150 -2.14 2.95 -12.29
N PHE A 151 -2.56 1.69 -12.38
CA PHE A 151 -1.73 0.58 -11.92
C PHE A 151 -0.59 0.20 -12.89
N ARG A 152 -0.62 0.68 -14.15
CA ARG A 152 0.35 0.31 -15.20
C ARG A 152 1.80 0.77 -14.97
N SER A 153 2.10 1.49 -13.89
CA SER A 153 3.39 2.17 -13.71
C SER A 153 3.79 2.32 -12.24
N ASN A 154 3.39 1.38 -11.39
CA ASN A 154 3.79 1.33 -9.98
C ASN A 154 3.37 2.58 -9.17
N PHE A 155 2.38 3.32 -9.66
CA PHE A 155 1.85 4.53 -8.99
C PHE A 155 0.88 4.18 -7.86
N CYS A 156 0.43 2.93 -7.74
CA CYS A 156 -0.45 2.53 -6.65
C CYS A 156 0.23 2.55 -5.27
N SER A 157 1.56 2.48 -5.22
CA SER A 157 2.30 2.46 -3.96
C SER A 157 2.30 3.80 -3.21
N ASP A 158 2.00 4.93 -3.89
CA ASP A 158 1.85 6.22 -3.21
C ASP A 158 0.61 6.26 -2.30
N VAL A 159 -0.33 5.32 -2.42
CA VAL A 159 -1.42 5.12 -1.44
C VAL A 159 -0.87 4.80 -0.05
N LEU A 160 0.32 4.21 0.05
CA LEU A 160 0.94 3.90 1.33
C LEU A 160 1.31 5.17 2.10
N LEU A 161 1.49 6.32 1.44
CA LEU A 161 1.77 7.59 2.12
C LEU A 161 0.64 8.02 3.07
N PHE A 162 -0.59 7.56 2.85
CA PHE A 162 -1.68 7.75 3.80
C PHE A 162 -1.44 7.05 5.13
N LEU A 163 -0.65 5.97 5.17
CA LEU A 163 -0.38 5.17 6.36
C LEU A 163 0.87 5.62 7.12
N LEU A 164 1.58 6.64 6.64
CA LEU A 164 2.90 7.00 7.19
C LEU A 164 2.87 7.34 8.70
N SER A 165 1.76 7.84 9.23
CA SER A 165 1.61 8.10 10.67
C SER A 165 1.02 6.95 11.49
N ALA A 166 0.57 5.88 10.85
CA ALA A 166 0.05 4.66 11.47
C ALA A 166 0.45 3.43 10.64
N PRO A 167 1.75 3.23 10.37
CA PRO A 167 2.23 2.19 9.46
C PRO A 167 1.87 0.78 9.94
N GLU A 168 1.72 0.60 11.25
CA GLU A 168 1.36 -0.66 11.89
C GLU A 168 -0.02 -1.19 11.49
N THR A 169 -0.87 -0.34 10.91
CA THR A 169 -2.17 -0.75 10.35
C THR A 169 -2.04 -1.73 9.18
N LEU A 170 -0.86 -1.79 8.54
CA LEU A 170 -0.53 -2.76 7.51
C LEU A 170 0.46 -3.80 8.06
N THR A 171 0.01 -5.04 8.22
CA THR A 171 0.76 -6.13 8.88
C THR A 171 2.19 -6.32 8.35
N PRO A 172 2.45 -6.31 7.02
CA PRO A 172 3.81 -6.36 6.49
C PRO A 172 4.74 -5.28 7.07
N ILE A 173 4.27 -4.03 7.17
CA ILE A 173 5.07 -2.93 7.71
C ILE A 173 5.29 -3.12 9.21
N HIS A 174 4.24 -3.50 9.94
CA HIS A 174 4.33 -3.80 11.38
C HIS A 174 5.42 -4.85 11.68
N GLU A 175 5.43 -5.96 10.94
CA GLU A 175 6.40 -7.03 11.17
C GLU A 175 7.81 -6.61 10.75
N ALA A 176 7.99 -5.85 9.67
CA ALA A 176 9.29 -5.29 9.33
C ALA A 176 9.83 -4.33 10.41
N MET A 177 8.98 -3.48 10.98
CA MET A 177 9.39 -2.58 12.08
C MET A 177 9.83 -3.34 13.34
N LYS A 178 9.21 -4.49 13.61
CA LYS A 178 9.51 -5.36 14.74
C LYS A 178 10.80 -6.16 14.54
N HIS A 179 11.06 -6.62 13.31
CA HIS A 179 12.19 -7.48 12.98
C HIS A 179 13.43 -6.73 12.44
N GLY A 180 13.27 -5.47 12.07
CA GLY A 180 14.36 -4.59 11.66
C GLY A 180 14.55 -4.52 10.14
N PRO A 181 15.50 -3.69 9.67
CA PRO A 181 15.70 -3.39 8.26
C PRO A 181 16.23 -4.56 7.42
N GLY A 182 16.69 -5.65 8.07
CA GLY A 182 17.07 -6.89 7.40
C GLY A 182 15.89 -7.84 7.14
N THR A 183 14.66 -7.38 7.32
CA THR A 183 13.44 -8.16 7.08
C THR A 183 13.21 -8.33 5.58
N VAL A 184 13.24 -9.57 5.10
CA VAL A 184 12.91 -9.91 3.71
C VAL A 184 11.54 -10.57 3.67
N PHE A 185 10.67 -10.07 2.79
CA PHE A 185 9.38 -10.68 2.49
C PHE A 185 9.56 -11.70 1.36
N PHE A 186 9.45 -12.99 1.67
CA PHE A 186 9.59 -14.05 0.66
C PHE A 186 8.46 -15.07 0.76
N GLN A 187 8.09 -15.67 -0.37
CA GLN A 187 7.25 -16.86 -0.41
C GLN A 187 8.08 -18.06 -0.89
N PRO A 188 8.18 -19.15 -0.11
CA PRO A 188 9.05 -20.30 -0.38
C PRO A 188 8.94 -20.94 -1.77
N ASN A 189 7.78 -20.81 -2.44
CA ASN A 189 7.47 -21.51 -3.69
C ASN A 189 6.98 -20.58 -4.83
N ALA A 190 7.23 -19.28 -4.73
CA ALA A 190 6.44 -18.32 -5.48
C ALA A 190 7.06 -17.90 -6.83
N THR A 191 6.30 -18.15 -7.89
CA THR A 191 6.23 -17.32 -9.12
C THR A 191 5.76 -15.87 -8.83
N TYR A 192 5.64 -15.50 -7.55
CA TYR A 192 5.00 -14.31 -7.01
C TYR A 192 5.99 -13.48 -6.17
N TRP A 193 6.52 -12.42 -6.77
CA TRP A 193 7.47 -11.48 -6.15
C TRP A 193 6.77 -10.32 -5.42
N GLY A 194 5.48 -10.43 -5.13
CA GLY A 194 4.60 -9.31 -4.76
C GLY A 194 5.21 -8.31 -3.76
N TYR A 195 5.40 -8.73 -2.52
CA TYR A 195 5.95 -7.86 -1.48
C TYR A 195 7.44 -7.54 -1.67
N ALA A 196 8.20 -8.39 -2.37
CA ALA A 196 9.59 -8.11 -2.68
C ALA A 196 9.72 -6.92 -3.63
N LEU A 197 8.80 -6.78 -4.61
CA LEU A 197 8.74 -5.63 -5.52
C LEU A 197 8.25 -4.35 -4.82
N CYS A 198 7.49 -4.49 -3.73
CA CYS A 198 7.05 -3.35 -2.92
C CYS A 198 8.04 -2.92 -1.81
N GLY A 199 9.19 -3.59 -1.69
CA GLY A 199 10.13 -3.40 -0.59
C GLY A 199 10.48 -1.92 -0.36
N ASP A 200 10.86 -1.22 -1.43
CA ASP A 200 11.22 0.21 -1.41
C ASP A 200 10.13 1.08 -0.76
N TYR A 201 8.86 0.79 -1.04
CA TYR A 201 7.73 1.59 -0.54
C TYR A 201 7.39 1.27 0.91
N ILE A 202 7.61 0.02 1.33
CA ILE A 202 7.54 -0.40 2.74
C ILE A 202 8.64 0.31 3.53
N ILE A 203 9.90 0.23 3.08
CA ILE A 203 11.02 0.89 3.75
C ILE A 203 10.80 2.41 3.81
N ARG A 204 10.38 3.03 2.70
CA ARG A 204 10.01 4.46 2.65
C ARG A 204 8.96 4.83 3.69
N ASN A 205 7.94 4.01 3.90
CA ASN A 205 6.94 4.23 4.94
C ASN A 205 7.53 4.14 6.35
N ILE A 206 8.38 3.15 6.60
CA ILE A 206 9.04 2.97 7.90
C ILE A 206 9.94 4.16 8.21
N VAL A 207 10.85 4.53 7.30
CA VAL A 207 11.74 5.69 7.54
C VAL A 207 10.95 6.99 7.65
N GLY A 208 9.86 7.13 6.89
CA GLY A 208 8.94 8.25 7.00
C GLY A 208 8.30 8.32 8.39
N TYR A 209 7.75 7.22 8.89
CA TYR A 209 7.19 7.13 10.22
C TYR A 209 8.22 7.48 11.30
N LEU A 210 9.40 6.86 11.25
CA LEU A 210 10.48 7.11 12.21
C LEU A 210 10.94 8.58 12.18
N ALA A 211 10.93 9.21 11.01
CA ALA A 211 11.21 10.64 10.86
C ALA A 211 10.13 11.50 11.52
N LEU A 212 8.85 11.18 11.27
CA LEU A 212 7.70 11.88 11.83
C LEU A 212 7.67 11.80 13.37
N THR A 213 8.01 10.63 13.94
CA THR A 213 8.00 10.41 15.39
C THR A 213 9.33 10.70 16.07
N ARG A 214 10.34 11.18 15.31
CA ARG A 214 11.71 11.43 15.80
C ARG A 214 12.33 10.22 16.51
N ASP A 215 12.06 9.03 15.99
CA ASP A 215 12.50 7.77 16.57
C ASP A 215 14.01 7.58 16.36
N LYS A 216 14.71 7.21 17.43
CA LYS A 216 16.17 6.98 17.45
C LYS A 216 16.65 5.87 16.48
N ARG A 217 15.75 5.02 15.99
CA ARG A 217 16.06 3.97 15.01
C ARG A 217 16.27 4.53 13.60
N LEU A 218 15.84 5.77 13.31
CA LEU A 218 15.89 6.35 11.97
C LEU A 218 17.28 6.27 11.30
N PRO A 219 18.41 6.62 11.95
CA PRO A 219 19.72 6.57 11.29
C PRO A 219 20.09 5.16 10.82
N HIS A 220 19.77 4.13 11.61
CA HIS A 220 20.05 2.75 11.26
C HIS A 220 19.22 2.27 10.05
N TRP A 221 17.94 2.63 10.02
CA TRP A 221 17.07 2.30 8.88
C TRP A 221 17.49 3.03 7.60
N LEU A 222 17.88 4.31 7.70
CA LEU A 222 18.43 5.07 6.57
C LEU A 222 19.75 4.49 6.08
N GLU A 223 20.63 4.01 6.97
CA GLU A 223 21.88 3.38 6.57
C GLU A 223 21.64 2.12 5.72
N VAL A 224 20.72 1.25 6.13
CA VAL A 224 20.38 0.05 5.36
C VAL A 224 19.71 0.41 4.04
N GLU A 225 18.73 1.33 4.08
CA GLU A 225 18.06 1.87 2.90
C GLU A 225 19.01 2.62 1.96
N THR A 226 20.18 3.07 2.40
CA THR A 226 21.14 3.72 1.50
C THR A 226 22.21 2.76 0.95
N LYS A 227 22.40 1.60 1.59
CA LYS A 227 23.39 0.56 1.22
C LYS A 227 22.83 -0.53 0.31
N CYS A 228 21.53 -0.87 0.41
CA CYS A 228 20.93 -1.94 -0.40
C CYS A 228 20.79 -1.62 -1.91
N TRP A 229 21.09 -0.39 -2.33
CA TRP A 229 20.80 0.12 -3.67
C TRP A 229 22.08 0.24 -4.49
N HIS A 230 22.57 -0.91 -4.96
CA HIS A 230 23.70 -0.99 -5.86
C HIS A 230 23.22 -1.19 -7.30
N LYS A 231 23.07 -0.07 -8.06
CA LYS A 231 23.64 0.17 -9.42
C LYS A 231 22.74 0.86 -10.46
N GLU A 232 21.45 1.12 -10.24
CA GLU A 232 20.60 1.71 -11.30
C GLU A 232 20.16 3.16 -11.06
N ARG A 233 19.97 3.92 -12.16
CA ARG A 233 19.64 5.36 -12.14
C ARG A 233 18.26 5.65 -11.53
N GLN A 234 17.31 4.73 -11.66
CA GLN A 234 15.95 4.86 -11.11
C GLN A 234 15.95 4.82 -9.57
N ASP A 235 16.83 3.99 -8.99
CA ASP A 235 17.01 3.85 -7.55
C ASP A 235 17.53 5.13 -6.90
N ARG A 236 18.39 5.88 -7.61
CA ARG A 236 18.92 7.16 -7.14
C ARG A 236 17.82 8.22 -6.99
N HIS A 237 16.85 8.26 -7.90
CA HIS A 237 15.74 9.23 -7.83
C HIS A 237 14.77 8.90 -6.70
N LYS A 238 14.43 7.62 -6.53
CA LYS A 238 13.64 7.13 -5.39
C LYS A 238 14.31 7.51 -4.06
N LYS A 239 15.63 7.26 -3.94
CA LYS A 239 16.42 7.62 -2.76
C LYS A 239 16.38 9.12 -2.43
N ILE A 240 16.63 9.99 -3.42
CA ILE A 240 16.59 11.44 -3.21
C ILE A 240 15.21 11.86 -2.68
N LYS A 241 14.15 11.34 -3.27
CA LYS A 241 12.78 11.64 -2.81
C LYS A 241 12.47 11.13 -1.42
N THR A 242 12.96 9.95 -1.05
CA THR A 242 12.81 9.43 0.32
C THR A 242 13.53 10.32 1.33
N LEU A 243 14.75 10.79 1.01
CA LEU A 243 15.50 11.70 1.87
C LEU A 243 14.82 13.08 1.99
N GLU A 244 14.37 13.67 0.88
CA GLU A 244 13.61 14.93 0.88
C GLU A 244 12.34 14.83 1.74
N LEU A 245 11.63 13.71 1.64
CA LEU A 245 10.45 13.44 2.46
C LEU A 245 10.81 13.34 3.95
N VAL A 246 11.85 12.58 4.30
CA VAL A 246 12.32 12.41 5.69
C VAL A 246 12.72 13.75 6.29
N GLU A 247 13.51 14.57 5.59
CA GLU A 247 13.91 15.89 6.06
C GLU A 247 12.71 16.83 6.27
N ALA A 248 11.70 16.75 5.40
CA ALA A 248 10.49 17.54 5.55
C ALA A 248 9.63 17.07 6.73
N LEU A 249 9.51 15.75 6.93
CA LEU A 249 8.76 15.16 8.04
C LEU A 249 9.37 15.50 9.41
N GLN A 250 10.69 15.60 9.52
CA GLN A 250 11.34 16.01 10.76
C GLN A 250 11.04 17.46 11.15
N LYS A 251 10.64 18.30 10.18
CA LYS A 251 10.26 19.70 10.36
C LYS A 251 8.75 19.90 10.55
N LEU A 252 7.94 18.86 10.35
CA LEU A 252 6.51 18.90 10.63
C LEU A 252 6.29 18.85 12.14
N GLU A 253 5.54 19.83 12.65
CA GLU A 253 5.09 19.88 14.04
C GLU A 253 3.90 18.94 14.30
#